data_AF-A0AAJ1RN96-F1
#
_entry.id   AF-A0AAJ1RN96-F1
#
_cell.length_a   1.000
_cell.length_b   1.000
_cell.length_c   1.000
_cell.angle_alpha   90.00
_cell.angle_beta   90.00
_cell.angle_gamma   90.00
#
_symmetry.space_group_name_H-M   'P 1'
#
loop_
_entity.id
_entity.type
_entity.pdbx_description
1 polymer ?
#
loop_
_entity_poly.entity_id
_entity_poly.type
_entity_poly.pdbx_seq_one_letter_code
_entity_poly.pdbx_strand_id
1 'polypeptide(L)'
;MSIESSKGVWISGPGRGRVRPKGRQLDDLAWSQVQDLLGQRPRRRDLLIEFLHLIQDAFGHLSAAHLRALAEEMRLSQAEVYEVATFYAHFDLVKEGETPPPALTVRVCDSLSCELAGAAQLQEALQQGLDSKSVRVVRAPCMGRCDTAPVLEFGHHHIDHATPEKVLAAIAAGHTHAEIPDYEDLATYRSAGGYARLEELRAGGDWQEVQAQIKQSGLRGLGGAGFPSGTKWGFVRSNAGPRYLAVNGDEGEPGTFKDRYYLERTPHLFLEGMLIAAWAVETETCFIYMRDEYPAVLHILAQEIAALEAAGLVPAGYIDLRRGAGAYICGEESAMIESIEGKRGLPRHRPPFVAAVGIHNRPTLVHNVETLLWVARVVREGPECLNAVEHNGRTGLRSYSVSGRVKNPGVHLLPAGSTITDIIAACGGMLEGHIFSAYQPGGPSSGLLPASIHDVPLDFDTLQPLGTFIGSAAVVVLSDQDSPRAAALNMLRFFEDESCGQCTPCRVGCEKAVKLMQAETWDQPLLEDLTTAMVEASICGLGQAAPNPIKSVIKYFPSEI
;
A
#
# COMPACT_ATOMS: atom_id res chain seq x y z
N MET A 1 33.54 52.11 -0.58
CA MET A 1 33.21 52.38 0.83
C MET A 1 32.87 51.06 1.50
N SER A 2 33.40 50.88 2.69
CA SER A 2 33.46 49.67 3.53
C SER A 2 32.12 48.95 3.71
N ILE A 3 32.10 47.63 3.47
CA ILE A 3 31.06 46.71 3.95
C ILE A 3 31.51 46.22 5.33
N GLU A 4 30.79 46.65 6.38
CA GLU A 4 31.00 46.18 7.75
C GLU A 4 30.58 44.73 7.89
N SER A 5 31.52 43.91 8.39
CA SER A 5 31.27 42.54 8.84
C SER A 5 30.57 42.54 10.19
N SER A 6 29.33 42.06 10.28
CA SER A 6 28.68 41.74 11.55
C SER A 6 29.38 40.53 12.19
N LYS A 7 30.01 40.74 13.35
CA LYS A 7 30.66 39.68 14.14
C LYS A 7 29.62 38.73 14.74
N GLY A 8 29.58 37.50 14.25
CA GLY A 8 28.89 36.39 14.90
C GLY A 8 29.62 35.91 16.16
N VAL A 9 28.85 35.35 17.11
CA VAL A 9 29.24 34.93 18.46
C VAL A 9 30.05 33.61 18.44
N TRP A 10 31.24 33.61 17.83
CA TRP A 10 32.16 32.48 17.89
C TRP A 10 33.52 32.96 18.40
N ILE A 11 33.82 32.63 19.65
CA ILE A 11 35.10 32.91 20.31
C ILE A 11 36.19 32.09 19.59
N SER A 12 37.14 32.80 18.99
CA SER A 12 38.25 32.24 18.20
C SER A 12 39.32 31.62 19.11
N GLY A 13 39.41 30.29 19.16
CA GLY A 13 40.61 29.59 19.63
C GLY A 13 41.70 29.52 18.55
N PRO A 14 42.97 29.25 18.90
CA PRO A 14 44.11 29.21 17.97
C PRO A 14 44.11 27.88 17.18
N GLY A 15 43.15 27.75 16.28
CA GLY A 15 43.11 26.73 15.25
C GLY A 15 42.53 27.35 13.99
N ARG A 16 42.92 26.87 12.80
CA ARG A 16 42.22 27.22 11.55
C ARG A 16 40.77 26.77 11.66
N GLY A 17 39.90 27.62 12.19
CA GLY A 17 38.46 27.41 12.18
C GLY A 17 38.00 27.20 10.74
N ARG A 18 37.12 26.22 10.52
CA ARG A 18 36.63 25.95 9.16
C ARG A 18 35.97 27.21 8.62
N VAL A 19 36.39 27.64 7.42
CA VAL A 19 35.83 28.81 6.72
C VAL A 19 34.37 28.58 6.30
N ARG A 20 33.93 27.31 6.26
CA ARG A 20 32.54 26.91 5.95
C ARG A 20 31.99 25.94 6.99
N PRO A 21 30.67 25.95 7.24
CA PRO A 21 30.00 24.93 8.06
C PRO A 21 30.32 23.51 7.57
N LYS A 22 30.32 22.52 8.48
CA LYS A 22 30.44 21.10 8.08
C LYS A 22 29.18 20.68 7.31
N GLY A 23 29.33 19.90 6.24
CA GLY A 23 28.22 19.33 5.45
C GLY A 23 28.05 19.97 4.06
N ARG A 24 27.01 19.54 3.32
CA ARG A 24 26.67 20.11 2.01
C ARG A 24 26.29 21.58 2.18
N GLN A 25 26.86 22.43 1.34
CA GLN A 25 26.55 23.85 1.34
C GLN A 25 25.19 24.08 0.70
N LEU A 26 24.47 25.10 1.17
CA LEU A 26 23.22 25.52 0.55
C LEU A 26 23.54 26.16 -0.81
N ASP A 27 22.78 25.75 -1.82
CA ASP A 27 22.80 26.36 -3.15
C ASP A 27 21.58 27.29 -3.29
N ASP A 28 21.82 28.57 -3.59
CA ASP A 28 20.77 29.60 -3.58
C ASP A 28 19.71 29.33 -4.67
N LEU A 29 20.11 28.77 -5.82
CA LEU A 29 19.20 28.42 -6.90
C LEU A 29 18.29 27.26 -6.49
N ALA A 30 18.86 26.16 -5.97
CA ALA A 30 18.08 25.03 -5.49
C ALA A 30 17.15 25.43 -4.34
N TRP A 31 17.57 26.36 -3.48
CA TRP A 31 16.73 26.87 -2.40
C TRP A 31 15.55 27.68 -2.91
N SER A 32 15.77 28.62 -3.85
CA SER A 32 14.68 29.36 -4.51
C SER A 32 13.69 28.43 -5.20
N GLN A 33 14.18 27.41 -5.91
CA GLN A 33 13.33 26.41 -6.58
C GLN A 33 12.45 25.65 -5.58
N VAL A 34 13.01 25.21 -4.45
CA VAL A 34 12.25 24.56 -3.38
C VAL A 34 11.22 25.52 -2.77
N GLN A 35 11.57 26.78 -2.55
CA GLN A 35 10.63 27.78 -2.02
C GLN A 35 9.45 28.01 -2.96
N ASP A 36 9.71 28.10 -4.27
CA ASP A 36 8.69 28.28 -5.30
C ASP A 36 7.74 27.07 -5.36
N LEU A 37 8.27 25.84 -5.29
CA LEU A 37 7.47 24.60 -5.28
C LEU A 37 6.58 24.49 -4.04
N LEU A 38 7.13 24.77 -2.85
CA LEU A 38 6.38 24.68 -1.59
C LEU A 38 5.33 25.79 -1.48
N GLY A 39 5.59 26.96 -2.06
CA GLY A 39 4.68 28.09 -2.10
C GLY A 39 4.31 28.57 -0.69
N GLN A 40 3.01 28.69 -0.41
CA GLN A 40 2.48 29.11 0.90
C GLN A 40 2.10 27.93 1.82
N ARG A 41 2.39 26.69 1.43
CA ARG A 41 2.07 25.50 2.24
C ARG A 41 2.79 25.58 3.60
N PRO A 42 2.17 25.11 4.69
CA PRO A 42 2.80 25.19 5.99
C PRO A 42 4.06 24.30 6.04
N ARG A 43 5.16 24.79 6.63
CA ARG A 43 6.40 24.01 6.81
C ARG A 43 6.28 23.09 8.03
N ARG A 44 5.30 22.20 8.02
CA ARG A 44 5.14 21.19 9.08
C ARG A 44 6.02 19.98 8.79
N ARG A 45 6.56 19.35 9.84
CA ARG A 45 7.45 18.18 9.73
C ARG A 45 6.78 16.99 9.04
N ASP A 46 5.49 16.79 9.29
CA ASP A 46 4.69 15.71 8.70
C ASP A 46 4.51 15.84 7.19
N LEU A 47 4.77 17.01 6.59
CA LEU A 47 4.67 17.23 5.15
C LEU A 47 5.98 16.95 4.39
N LEU A 48 7.00 16.38 5.06
CA LEU A 48 8.29 16.10 4.44
C LEU A 48 8.14 15.23 3.18
N ILE A 49 7.39 14.14 3.25
CA ILE A 49 7.20 13.23 2.11
C ILE A 49 6.44 13.92 0.98
N GLU A 50 5.40 14.70 1.29
CA GLU A 50 4.67 15.50 0.30
C GLU A 50 5.59 16.48 -0.43
N PHE A 51 6.54 17.11 0.28
CA PHE A 51 7.51 18.01 -0.34
C PHE A 51 8.59 17.27 -1.14
N LEU A 52 8.94 16.04 -0.77
CA LEU A 52 9.79 15.18 -1.58
C LEU A 52 9.08 14.83 -2.90
N HIS A 53 7.78 14.52 -2.88
CA HIS A 53 6.99 14.33 -4.10
C HIS A 53 7.00 15.56 -5.00
N LEU A 54 6.79 16.78 -4.46
CA LEU A 54 6.83 18.00 -5.27
C LEU A 54 8.17 18.18 -6.00
N ILE A 55 9.29 17.83 -5.36
CA ILE A 55 10.62 17.90 -6.00
C ILE A 55 10.77 16.79 -7.04
N GLN A 56 10.40 15.55 -6.69
CA GLN A 56 10.46 14.39 -7.60
C GLN A 56 9.62 14.64 -8.86
N ASP A 57 8.39 15.12 -8.73
CA ASP A 57 7.48 15.39 -9.84
C ASP A 57 7.98 16.54 -10.73
N ALA A 58 8.57 17.59 -10.12
CA ALA A 58 9.05 18.75 -10.85
C ALA A 58 10.36 18.51 -11.61
N PHE A 59 11.26 17.69 -11.06
CA PHE A 59 12.61 17.50 -11.59
C PHE A 59 12.92 16.07 -12.07
N GLY A 60 11.99 15.13 -11.87
CA GLY A 60 12.17 13.71 -12.18
C GLY A 60 13.12 12.94 -11.24
N HIS A 61 13.69 13.63 -10.25
CA HIS A 61 14.62 13.06 -9.28
C HIS A 61 14.81 14.02 -8.08
N LEU A 62 15.39 13.50 -7.01
CA LEU A 62 15.81 14.23 -5.82
C LEU A 62 17.34 14.45 -5.85
N SER A 63 17.77 15.62 -6.32
CA SER A 63 19.20 15.96 -6.30
C SER A 63 19.71 16.25 -4.88
N ALA A 64 21.00 16.01 -4.64
CA ALA A 64 21.64 16.37 -3.37
C ALA A 64 21.48 17.87 -3.00
N ALA A 65 21.42 18.75 -4.00
CA ALA A 65 21.19 20.19 -3.80
C ALA A 65 19.75 20.48 -3.36
N HIS A 66 18.75 19.84 -3.99
CA HIS A 66 17.34 19.99 -3.60
C HIS A 66 17.06 19.40 -2.22
N LEU A 67 17.63 18.24 -1.88
CA LEU A 67 17.49 17.66 -0.54
C LEU A 67 18.12 18.57 0.54
N ARG A 68 19.27 19.18 0.24
CA ARG A 68 19.91 20.17 1.13
C ARG A 68 19.04 21.42 1.30
N ALA A 69 18.46 21.91 0.22
CA ALA A 69 17.56 23.06 0.22
C ALA A 69 16.28 22.78 1.02
N LEU A 70 15.67 21.61 0.82
CA LEU A 70 14.49 21.20 1.59
C LEU A 70 14.79 21.11 3.09
N ALA A 71 15.95 20.55 3.46
CA ALA A 71 16.38 20.52 4.86
C ALA A 71 16.51 21.94 5.47
N GLU A 72 17.01 22.91 4.70
CA GLU A 72 17.05 24.32 5.14
C GLU A 72 15.64 24.87 5.35
N GLU A 73 14.80 24.75 4.32
CA GLU A 73 13.47 25.33 4.27
C GLU A 73 12.55 24.78 5.38
N MET A 74 12.66 23.48 5.65
CA MET A 74 11.90 22.80 6.71
C MET A 74 12.56 22.88 8.10
N ARG A 75 13.78 23.43 8.20
CA ARG A 75 14.59 23.44 9.43
C ARG A 75 14.82 22.04 10.01
N LEU A 76 15.03 21.06 9.13
CA LEU A 76 15.35 19.67 9.47
C LEU A 76 16.84 19.40 9.26
N SER A 77 17.36 18.34 9.88
CA SER A 77 18.72 17.91 9.59
C SER A 77 18.81 17.30 8.19
N GLN A 78 19.94 17.49 7.49
CA GLN A 78 20.17 16.84 6.20
C GLN A 78 20.10 15.32 6.28
N ALA A 79 20.52 14.75 7.42
CA ALA A 79 20.47 13.31 7.65
C ALA A 79 19.02 12.83 7.73
N GLU A 80 18.15 13.54 8.45
CA GLU A 80 16.74 13.18 8.57
C GLU A 80 16.02 13.22 7.22
N VAL A 81 16.21 14.27 6.44
CA VAL A 81 15.63 14.37 5.08
C VAL A 81 16.15 13.25 4.18
N TYR A 82 17.47 12.99 4.21
CA TYR A 82 18.08 11.95 3.39
C TYR A 82 17.61 10.55 3.79
N GLU A 83 17.55 10.23 5.09
CA GLU A 83 17.10 8.93 5.59
C GLU A 83 15.65 8.64 5.19
N VAL A 84 14.77 9.66 5.23
CA VAL A 84 13.39 9.55 4.76
C VAL A 84 13.36 9.33 3.25
N ALA A 85 14.05 10.18 2.47
CA ALA A 85 14.08 10.06 1.02
C ALA A 85 14.59 8.68 0.54
N THR A 86 15.63 8.14 1.16
CA THR A 86 16.20 6.83 0.77
C THR A 86 15.36 5.61 1.15
N PHE A 87 14.36 5.78 2.02
CA PHE A 87 13.55 4.66 2.48
C PHE A 87 12.46 4.26 1.49
N TYR A 88 12.00 5.21 0.68
CA TYR A 88 10.86 5.05 -0.21
C TYR A 88 11.33 4.79 -1.65
N ALA A 89 10.81 3.72 -2.29
CA ALA A 89 11.34 3.22 -3.56
C ALA A 89 11.10 4.16 -4.75
N HIS A 90 10.10 5.05 -4.66
CA HIS A 90 9.71 5.92 -5.77
C HIS A 90 10.51 7.22 -5.86
N PHE A 91 11.36 7.48 -4.87
CA PHE A 91 12.28 8.62 -4.92
C PHE A 91 13.59 8.24 -5.60
N ASP A 92 13.88 8.89 -6.72
CA ASP A 92 15.15 8.72 -7.42
C ASP A 92 16.18 9.69 -6.88
N LEU A 93 17.10 9.23 -6.03
CA LEU A 93 18.14 10.09 -5.48
C LEU A 93 19.34 10.21 -6.42
N VAL A 94 19.80 11.44 -6.65
CA VAL A 94 21.01 11.73 -7.46
C VAL A 94 22.04 12.46 -6.60
N LYS A 95 23.18 11.82 -6.36
CA LYS A 95 24.28 12.42 -5.58
C LYS A 95 25.11 13.38 -6.43
N GLU A 96 26.02 14.10 -5.77
CA GLU A 96 26.90 15.05 -6.44
C GLU A 96 27.73 14.40 -7.56
N GLY A 97 27.57 14.89 -8.78
CA GLY A 97 28.30 14.40 -9.95
C GLY A 97 27.74 13.10 -10.55
N GLU A 98 26.66 12.54 -10.01
CA GLU A 98 25.93 11.44 -10.64
C GLU A 98 25.08 11.97 -11.80
N THR A 99 24.94 11.17 -12.86
CA THR A 99 24.06 11.50 -13.98
C THR A 99 22.62 11.17 -13.58
N PRO A 100 21.66 12.11 -13.73
CA PRO A 100 20.26 11.82 -13.47
C PRO A 100 19.76 10.64 -14.31
N PRO A 101 18.72 9.92 -13.85
CA PRO A 101 18.09 8.90 -14.67
C PRO A 101 17.56 9.52 -15.98
N PRO A 102 17.42 8.71 -17.04
CA PRO A 102 16.69 9.13 -18.23
C PRO A 102 15.34 9.74 -17.84
N ALA A 103 14.89 10.74 -18.59
CA ALA A 103 13.63 11.45 -18.33
C ALA A 103 12.42 10.52 -18.31
N LEU A 104 12.56 9.32 -18.90
CA LEU A 104 11.53 8.32 -19.00
C LEU A 104 11.93 7.05 -18.25
N THR A 105 11.09 6.64 -17.31
CA THR A 105 11.23 5.35 -16.62
C THR A 105 10.00 4.49 -16.91
N VAL A 106 10.24 3.29 -17.42
CA VAL A 106 9.26 2.21 -17.56
C VAL A 106 9.46 1.26 -16.40
N ARG A 107 8.43 1.03 -15.61
CA ARG A 107 8.43 0.12 -14.48
C ARG A 107 7.61 -1.11 -14.83
N VAL A 108 8.22 -2.28 -14.91
CA VAL A 108 7.53 -3.54 -15.21
C VAL A 108 7.21 -4.25 -13.90
N CYS A 109 5.93 -4.55 -13.67
CA CYS A 109 5.48 -5.27 -12.47
C CYS A 109 6.04 -6.70 -12.47
N ASP A 110 6.66 -7.10 -11.37
CA ASP A 110 7.29 -8.42 -11.20
C ASP A 110 6.57 -9.32 -10.17
N SER A 111 5.37 -8.91 -9.74
CA SER A 111 4.52 -9.72 -8.87
C SER A 111 4.07 -11.01 -9.55
N LEU A 112 3.69 -12.02 -8.75
CA LEU A 112 3.38 -13.36 -9.24
C LEU A 112 2.43 -13.38 -10.45
N SER A 113 1.30 -12.68 -10.41
CA SER A 113 0.33 -12.69 -11.52
C SER A 113 0.93 -12.12 -12.82
N CYS A 114 1.82 -11.12 -12.73
CA CYS A 114 2.53 -10.57 -13.87
C CYS A 114 3.63 -11.50 -14.38
N GLU A 115 4.37 -12.16 -13.49
CA GLU A 115 5.35 -13.19 -13.86
C GLU A 115 4.69 -14.39 -14.55
N LEU A 116 3.57 -14.88 -14.03
CA LEU A 116 2.76 -15.93 -14.69
C LEU A 116 2.30 -15.49 -16.09
N ALA A 117 2.07 -14.20 -16.29
CA ALA A 117 1.65 -13.62 -17.57
C ALA A 117 2.84 -13.19 -18.47
N GLY A 118 4.08 -13.48 -18.08
CA GLY A 118 5.27 -13.25 -18.92
C GLY A 118 5.99 -11.91 -18.71
N ALA A 119 5.88 -11.31 -17.52
CA ALA A 119 6.52 -10.02 -17.22
C ALA A 119 8.05 -10.04 -17.38
N ALA A 120 8.72 -11.13 -17.02
CA ALA A 120 10.17 -11.26 -17.20
C ALA A 120 10.57 -11.17 -18.69
N GLN A 121 9.84 -11.86 -19.58
CA GLN A 121 10.07 -11.82 -21.02
C GLN A 121 9.76 -10.43 -21.59
N LEU A 122 8.69 -9.79 -21.12
CA LEU A 122 8.35 -8.42 -21.49
C LEU A 122 9.48 -7.46 -21.10
N GLN A 123 9.99 -7.56 -19.87
CA GLN A 123 11.08 -6.72 -19.40
C GLN A 123 12.35 -6.91 -20.24
N GLU A 124 12.74 -8.15 -20.52
CA GLU A 124 13.91 -8.45 -21.35
C GLU A 124 13.74 -7.86 -22.77
N ALA A 125 12.57 -8.05 -23.39
CA ALA A 125 12.27 -7.50 -24.71
C ALA A 125 12.36 -5.96 -24.73
N LEU A 126 11.85 -5.29 -23.69
CA LEU A 126 11.92 -3.83 -23.58
C LEU A 126 13.36 -3.34 -23.35
N GLN A 127 14.15 -4.03 -22.53
CA GLN A 127 15.56 -3.70 -22.29
C GLN A 127 16.41 -3.85 -23.55
N GLN A 128 16.10 -4.82 -24.41
CA GLN A 128 16.78 -5.02 -25.69
C GLN A 128 16.28 -4.06 -26.78
N GLY A 129 15.00 -3.70 -26.75
CA GLY A 129 14.35 -2.90 -27.80
C GLY A 129 14.41 -1.38 -27.61
N LEU A 130 14.61 -0.89 -26.39
CA LEU A 130 14.63 0.55 -26.08
C LEU A 130 16.06 1.09 -25.90
N ASP A 131 16.31 2.33 -26.33
CA ASP A 131 17.58 3.01 -26.09
C ASP A 131 17.71 3.40 -24.61
N SER A 132 18.61 2.72 -23.90
CA SER A 132 18.88 2.91 -22.46
C SER A 132 19.35 4.32 -22.08
N LYS A 133 19.80 5.14 -23.05
CA LYS A 133 20.09 6.56 -22.82
C LYS A 133 18.85 7.43 -22.72
N SER A 134 17.74 6.97 -23.32
CA SER A 134 16.48 7.71 -23.42
C SER A 134 15.41 7.16 -22.48
N VAL A 135 15.40 5.84 -22.24
CA VAL A 135 14.42 5.16 -21.41
C VAL A 135 15.11 4.21 -20.44
N ARG A 136 14.79 4.35 -19.15
CA ARG A 136 15.20 3.43 -18.10
C ARG A 136 14.10 2.39 -17.90
N VAL A 137 14.42 1.10 -18.00
CA VAL A 137 13.49 0.00 -17.73
C VAL A 137 13.88 -0.67 -16.41
N VAL A 138 12.98 -0.66 -15.43
CA VAL A 138 13.19 -1.23 -14.09
C VAL A 138 12.07 -2.20 -13.73
N ARG A 139 12.35 -3.08 -12.76
CA ARG A 139 11.32 -3.86 -12.07
C ARG A 139 10.60 -2.98 -11.07
N ALA A 140 9.35 -3.31 -10.78
CA ALA A 140 8.59 -2.69 -9.72
C ALA A 140 7.68 -3.72 -9.05
N PRO A 141 7.36 -3.51 -7.75
CA PRO A 141 6.42 -4.34 -7.03
C PRO A 141 5.00 -4.23 -7.62
N CYS A 142 4.06 -4.96 -7.02
CA CYS A 142 2.68 -5.04 -7.50
C CYS A 142 2.00 -3.67 -7.59
N MET A 143 1.54 -3.27 -8.77
CA MET A 143 0.80 -2.01 -9.00
C MET A 143 -0.71 -2.11 -8.76
N GLY A 144 -1.19 -3.16 -8.08
CA GLY A 144 -2.62 -3.35 -7.79
C GLY A 144 -3.50 -3.55 -9.03
N ARG A 145 -2.94 -4.16 -10.08
CA ARG A 145 -3.58 -4.43 -11.37
C ARG A 145 -3.36 -5.88 -11.82
N CYS A 146 -3.38 -6.80 -10.86
CA CYS A 146 -3.11 -8.21 -11.14
C CYS A 146 -4.20 -8.87 -12.00
N ASP A 147 -5.39 -8.27 -12.09
CA ASP A 147 -6.47 -8.65 -12.99
C ASP A 147 -6.16 -8.39 -14.47
N THR A 148 -5.29 -7.42 -14.76
CA THR A 148 -4.92 -7.03 -16.14
C THR A 148 -3.48 -7.39 -16.49
N ALA A 149 -2.89 -8.36 -15.79
CA ALA A 149 -1.51 -8.80 -15.99
C ALA A 149 -1.17 -9.22 -17.45
N PRO A 150 0.10 -9.05 -17.89
CA PRO A 150 1.16 -8.32 -17.21
C PRO A 150 0.93 -6.80 -17.30
N VAL A 151 1.39 -6.06 -16.29
CA VAL A 151 1.21 -4.61 -16.20
C VAL A 151 2.55 -3.90 -16.08
N LEU A 152 2.61 -2.70 -16.63
CA LEU A 152 3.72 -1.77 -16.41
C LEU A 152 3.21 -0.35 -16.24
N GLU A 153 4.04 0.47 -15.64
CA GLU A 153 3.84 1.91 -15.48
C GLU A 153 4.85 2.68 -16.34
N PHE A 154 4.34 3.74 -16.95
CA PHE A 154 5.04 4.69 -17.78
C PHE A 154 4.71 6.12 -17.30
N GLY A 155 5.60 6.73 -16.54
CA GLY A 155 5.25 7.95 -15.78
C GLY A 155 4.23 7.60 -14.70
N HIS A 156 2.97 8.02 -14.89
CA HIS A 156 1.79 7.60 -14.12
C HIS A 156 0.72 6.91 -14.98
N HIS A 157 1.04 6.65 -16.26
CA HIS A 157 0.19 5.90 -17.17
C HIS A 157 0.44 4.40 -16.99
N HIS A 158 -0.62 3.64 -16.72
CA HIS A 158 -0.54 2.18 -16.60
C HIS A 158 -0.94 1.53 -17.92
N ILE A 159 -0.15 0.57 -18.41
CA ILE A 159 -0.48 -0.22 -19.59
C ILE A 159 -0.92 -1.60 -19.15
N ASP A 160 -2.21 -1.86 -19.32
CA ASP A 160 -2.84 -3.15 -19.05
C ASP A 160 -2.60 -4.16 -20.19
N HIS A 161 -2.46 -5.45 -19.84
CA HIS A 161 -2.09 -6.53 -20.75
C HIS A 161 -0.92 -6.14 -21.65
N ALA A 162 0.16 -5.67 -21.02
CA ALA A 162 1.25 -5.01 -21.66
C ALA A 162 1.98 -5.91 -22.68
N THR A 163 2.31 -5.33 -23.84
CA THR A 163 3.18 -5.94 -24.84
C THR A 163 4.21 -4.90 -25.30
N PRO A 164 5.35 -5.30 -25.89
CA PRO A 164 6.33 -4.35 -26.42
C PRO A 164 5.73 -3.32 -27.38
N GLU A 165 4.75 -3.72 -28.21
CA GLU A 165 4.10 -2.85 -29.18
C GLU A 165 3.26 -1.76 -28.51
N LYS A 166 2.47 -2.12 -27.48
CA LYS A 166 1.69 -1.14 -26.70
C LYS A 166 2.61 -0.12 -26.02
N VAL A 167 3.75 -0.58 -25.48
CA VAL A 167 4.74 0.30 -24.82
C VAL A 167 5.35 1.27 -25.81
N LEU A 168 5.80 0.78 -26.97
CA LEU A 168 6.37 1.62 -28.02
C LEU A 168 5.35 2.66 -28.52
N ALA A 169 4.09 2.26 -28.66
CA ALA A 169 3.02 3.19 -29.03
C ALA A 169 2.78 4.27 -27.96
N ALA A 170 2.75 3.89 -26.68
CA ALA A 170 2.60 4.83 -25.56
C ALA A 170 3.78 5.81 -25.46
N ILE A 171 5.02 5.32 -25.64
CA ILE A 171 6.23 6.14 -25.70
C ILE A 171 6.14 7.14 -26.86
N ALA A 172 5.75 6.69 -28.05
CA ALA A 172 5.61 7.56 -29.22
C ALA A 172 4.51 8.62 -29.05
N ALA A 173 3.43 8.28 -28.33
CA ALA A 173 2.34 9.20 -28.01
C ALA A 173 2.69 10.21 -26.90
N GLY A 174 3.73 9.93 -26.08
CA GLY A 174 4.09 10.76 -24.93
C GLY A 174 3.02 10.79 -23.84
N HIS A 175 2.14 9.78 -23.78
CA HIS A 175 1.04 9.71 -22.82
C HIS A 175 1.55 9.17 -21.48
N THR A 176 2.09 10.05 -20.63
CA THR A 176 2.71 9.70 -19.34
C THR A 176 1.80 9.91 -18.12
N HIS A 177 0.56 10.33 -18.30
CA HIS A 177 -0.37 10.64 -17.22
C HIS A 177 -1.37 9.50 -16.98
N ALA A 178 -1.92 9.47 -15.78
CA ALA A 178 -2.95 8.50 -15.42
C ALA A 178 -4.22 8.72 -16.24
N GLU A 179 -4.82 7.63 -16.69
CA GLU A 179 -6.19 7.67 -17.22
C GLU A 179 -7.16 7.68 -16.04
N ILE A 180 -8.05 8.67 -16.01
CA ILE A 180 -9.08 8.78 -15.00
C ILE A 180 -10.32 8.04 -15.52
N PRO A 181 -10.74 6.93 -14.91
CA PRO A 181 -11.93 6.21 -15.33
C PRO A 181 -13.20 7.02 -15.04
N ASP A 182 -14.30 6.68 -15.72
CA ASP A 182 -15.62 7.16 -15.31
C ASP A 182 -15.96 6.59 -13.92
N TYR A 183 -16.41 7.47 -13.01
CA TYR A 183 -16.76 7.11 -11.64
C TYR A 183 -18.02 7.86 -11.19
N GLU A 184 -18.64 7.38 -10.10
CA GLU A 184 -19.77 8.03 -9.44
C GLU A 184 -19.28 9.23 -8.62
N ASP A 185 -19.56 10.44 -9.10
CA ASP A 185 -19.22 11.70 -8.45
C ASP A 185 -20.15 12.05 -7.26
N LEU A 186 -19.80 13.11 -6.52
CA LEU A 186 -20.59 13.56 -5.37
C LEU A 186 -22.05 13.84 -5.72
N ALA A 187 -22.29 14.47 -6.87
CA ALA A 187 -23.64 14.86 -7.28
C ALA A 187 -24.52 13.63 -7.54
N THR A 188 -23.99 12.66 -8.27
CA THR A 188 -24.65 11.38 -8.57
C THR A 188 -24.93 10.63 -7.27
N TYR A 189 -23.93 10.47 -6.41
CA TYR A 189 -24.08 9.76 -5.14
C TYR A 189 -25.13 10.39 -4.22
N ARG A 190 -25.15 11.73 -4.12
CA ARG A 190 -26.18 12.46 -3.33
C ARG A 190 -27.57 12.32 -3.92
N SER A 191 -27.71 12.30 -5.25
CA SER A 191 -29.01 12.12 -5.90
C SER A 191 -29.65 10.76 -5.58
N ALA A 192 -28.82 9.74 -5.27
CA ALA A 192 -29.24 8.43 -4.80
C ALA A 192 -29.42 8.35 -3.27
N GLY A 193 -29.40 9.48 -2.56
CA GLY A 193 -29.57 9.56 -1.10
C GLY A 193 -28.29 9.38 -0.28
N GLY A 194 -27.12 9.40 -0.92
CA GLY A 194 -25.83 9.39 -0.22
C GLY A 194 -25.67 10.56 0.75
N TYR A 195 -25.00 10.32 1.88
CA TYR A 195 -24.80 11.25 3.01
C TYR A 195 -26.03 11.61 3.85
N ALA A 196 -27.27 11.29 3.42
CA ALA A 196 -28.47 11.60 4.20
C ALA A 196 -28.42 10.99 5.60
N ARG A 197 -27.96 9.74 5.71
CA ARG A 197 -27.84 9.06 7.00
C ARG A 197 -26.77 9.69 7.89
N LEU A 198 -25.65 10.12 7.31
CA LEU A 198 -24.61 10.87 8.05
C LEU A 198 -25.14 12.20 8.60
N GLU A 199 -25.95 12.93 7.83
CA GLU A 199 -26.57 14.19 8.26
C GLU A 199 -27.52 13.97 9.45
N GLU A 200 -28.35 12.93 9.41
CA GLU A 200 -29.22 12.53 10.52
C GLU A 200 -28.41 12.21 11.79
N LEU A 201 -27.32 11.44 11.65
CA LEU A 201 -26.44 11.09 12.76
C LEU A 201 -25.79 12.34 13.38
N ARG A 202 -25.35 13.29 12.55
CA ARG A 202 -24.78 14.56 13.02
C ARG A 202 -25.80 15.46 13.72
N ALA A 203 -27.08 15.37 13.35
CA ALA A 203 -28.15 16.18 13.97
C ALA A 203 -28.53 15.70 15.38
N GLY A 204 -28.35 14.41 15.69
CA GLY A 204 -28.67 13.89 17.03
C GLY A 204 -28.59 12.38 17.19
N GLY A 205 -27.78 11.68 16.40
CA GLY A 205 -27.61 10.24 16.47
C GLY A 205 -26.85 9.77 17.71
N ASP A 206 -27.01 8.49 18.04
CA ASP A 206 -26.26 7.81 19.10
C ASP A 206 -25.14 6.93 18.49
N TRP A 207 -23.89 7.28 18.78
CA TRP A 207 -22.74 6.52 18.28
C TRP A 207 -22.69 5.09 18.85
N GLN A 208 -23.25 4.84 20.03
CA GLN A 208 -23.31 3.51 20.64
C GLN A 208 -24.28 2.60 19.89
N GLU A 209 -25.40 3.16 19.40
CA GLU A 209 -26.34 2.43 18.54
C GLU A 209 -25.68 2.05 17.20
N VAL A 210 -25.00 3.02 16.56
CA VAL A 210 -24.25 2.75 15.31
C VAL A 210 -23.16 1.70 15.54
N GLN A 211 -22.40 1.80 16.65
CA GLN A 211 -21.40 0.79 17.00
C GLN A 211 -22.04 -0.59 17.20
N ALA A 212 -23.22 -0.67 17.82
CA ALA A 212 -23.94 -1.93 18.02
C ALA A 212 -24.37 -2.54 16.68
N GLN A 213 -24.86 -1.74 15.73
CA GLN A 213 -25.17 -2.20 14.37
C GLN A 213 -23.94 -2.77 13.66
N ILE A 214 -22.79 -2.07 13.73
CA ILE A 214 -21.52 -2.57 13.17
C ILE A 214 -21.12 -3.90 13.83
N LYS A 215 -21.26 -4.04 15.16
CA LYS A 215 -20.98 -5.30 15.85
C LYS A 215 -21.94 -6.42 15.43
N GLN A 216 -23.24 -6.11 15.30
CA GLN A 216 -24.26 -7.07 14.86
C GLN A 216 -24.01 -7.58 13.44
N SER A 217 -23.51 -6.71 12.54
CA SER A 217 -23.18 -7.10 11.17
C SER A 217 -22.04 -8.13 11.08
N GLY A 218 -21.28 -8.33 12.17
CA GLY A 218 -20.09 -9.17 12.16
C GLY A 218 -18.92 -8.57 11.38
N LEU A 219 -18.96 -7.28 11.02
CA LEU A 219 -17.91 -6.62 10.26
C LEU A 219 -16.55 -6.69 10.99
N ARG A 220 -15.57 -7.23 10.29
CA ARG A 220 -14.16 -7.32 10.70
C ARG A 220 -13.32 -6.42 9.80
N GLY A 221 -12.10 -6.10 10.24
CA GLY A 221 -11.14 -5.35 9.43
C GLY A 221 -10.71 -6.15 8.20
N LEU A 222 -11.04 -5.65 7.02
CA LEU A 222 -10.83 -6.30 5.72
C LEU A 222 -9.46 -5.98 5.08
N GLY A 223 -8.54 -5.41 5.86
CA GLY A 223 -7.13 -5.22 5.48
C GLY A 223 -6.22 -6.41 5.83
N GLY A 224 -6.78 -7.52 6.35
CA GLY A 224 -6.05 -8.78 6.57
C GLY A 224 -6.06 -9.32 7.99
N ALA A 225 -5.96 -8.48 9.00
CA ALA A 225 -5.90 -8.92 10.41
C ALA A 225 -7.26 -9.44 10.95
N GLY A 226 -8.39 -9.06 10.33
CA GLY A 226 -9.71 -9.54 10.75
C GLY A 226 -10.11 -9.14 12.17
N PHE A 227 -9.69 -7.97 12.68
CA PHE A 227 -10.13 -7.52 14.01
C PHE A 227 -11.58 -6.98 13.96
N PRO A 228 -12.46 -7.27 14.94
CA PRO A 228 -13.84 -6.75 14.93
C PRO A 228 -13.93 -5.22 14.91
N SER A 229 -14.51 -4.66 13.85
CA SER A 229 -14.44 -3.23 13.54
C SER A 229 -15.13 -2.35 14.59
N GLY A 230 -16.33 -2.75 15.04
CA GLY A 230 -17.08 -2.01 16.06
C GLY A 230 -16.39 -1.99 17.42
N THR A 231 -15.65 -3.04 17.78
CA THR A 231 -14.87 -3.09 19.03
C THR A 231 -13.73 -2.07 19.02
N LYS A 232 -13.05 -1.91 17.87
CA LYS A 232 -11.95 -0.94 17.72
C LYS A 232 -12.40 0.49 18.01
N TRP A 233 -13.62 0.86 17.62
CA TRP A 233 -14.17 2.20 17.88
C TRP A 233 -14.24 2.50 19.38
N GLY A 234 -14.64 1.51 20.19
CA GLY A 234 -14.72 1.66 21.65
C GLY A 234 -13.35 1.90 22.29
N PHE A 235 -12.32 1.20 21.83
CA PHE A 235 -10.94 1.40 22.32
C PHE A 235 -10.40 2.79 22.01
N VAL A 236 -10.69 3.34 20.82
CA VAL A 236 -10.25 4.71 20.49
C VAL A 236 -11.07 5.72 21.30
N ARG A 237 -12.39 5.54 21.35
CA ARG A 237 -13.32 6.45 22.04
C ARG A 237 -13.06 6.55 23.54
N SER A 238 -12.60 5.48 24.19
CA SER A 238 -12.26 5.47 25.62
C SER A 238 -11.04 6.31 25.98
N ASN A 239 -10.22 6.71 25.00
CA ASN A 239 -9.10 7.60 25.23
C ASN A 239 -9.53 9.08 25.12
N ALA A 240 -8.84 9.95 25.86
CA ALA A 240 -9.06 11.40 25.80
C ALA A 240 -8.64 11.97 24.44
N GLY A 241 -9.41 12.93 23.91
CA GLY A 241 -9.10 13.61 22.67
C GLY A 241 -7.90 14.57 22.76
N PRO A 242 -7.47 15.17 21.63
CA PRO A 242 -8.05 15.00 20.28
C PRO A 242 -7.80 13.60 19.72
N ARG A 243 -8.68 13.14 18.82
CA ARG A 243 -8.61 11.80 18.19
C ARG A 243 -8.51 11.95 16.68
N TYR A 244 -7.86 11.01 16.01
CA TYR A 244 -7.72 11.00 14.56
C TYR A 244 -8.27 9.72 13.94
N LEU A 245 -8.60 9.79 12.66
CA LEU A 245 -8.86 8.63 11.83
C LEU A 245 -7.74 8.53 10.79
N ALA A 246 -7.23 7.33 10.56
CA ALA A 246 -6.35 7.04 9.44
C ALA A 246 -7.00 5.97 8.55
N VAL A 247 -7.08 6.24 7.25
CA VAL A 247 -7.46 5.26 6.25
C VAL A 247 -6.20 4.66 5.67
N ASN A 248 -6.10 3.34 5.75
CA ASN A 248 -5.08 2.58 5.05
C ASN A 248 -5.57 2.23 3.64
N GLY A 249 -5.12 3.02 2.67
CA GLY A 249 -5.23 2.77 1.23
C GLY A 249 -3.90 2.33 0.61
N ASP A 250 -2.94 1.86 1.42
CA ASP A 250 -1.71 1.25 0.94
C ASP A 250 -1.97 -0.22 0.60
N GLU A 251 -2.76 -0.45 -0.46
CA GLU A 251 -3.11 -1.77 -0.98
C GLU A 251 -1.89 -2.40 -1.68
N GLY A 252 -0.85 -2.68 -0.90
CA GLY A 252 0.45 -3.13 -1.38
C GLY A 252 0.63 -4.65 -1.44
N GLU A 253 -0.24 -5.44 -0.79
CA GLU A 253 -0.15 -6.91 -0.82
C GLU A 253 -0.37 -7.42 -2.26
N PRO A 254 0.63 -8.06 -2.89
CA PRO A 254 0.55 -8.50 -4.27
C PRO A 254 -0.66 -9.40 -4.55
N GLY A 255 -1.40 -9.08 -5.60
CA GLY A 255 -2.66 -9.74 -5.95
C GLY A 255 -3.92 -9.06 -5.41
N THR A 256 -3.78 -8.05 -4.54
CA THR A 256 -4.91 -7.26 -4.02
C THR A 256 -5.18 -6.05 -4.91
N PHE A 257 -6.44 -5.82 -5.27
CA PHE A 257 -6.87 -4.66 -6.07
C PHE A 257 -8.34 -4.27 -5.85
N LYS A 258 -8.93 -4.74 -4.74
CA LYS A 258 -10.34 -4.50 -4.38
C LYS A 258 -10.56 -3.07 -3.92
N ASP A 259 -9.61 -2.47 -3.22
CA ASP A 259 -9.71 -1.09 -2.76
C ASP A 259 -9.61 -0.15 -3.95
N ARG A 260 -8.66 -0.37 -4.88
CA ARG A 260 -8.63 0.32 -6.18
C ARG A 260 -9.96 0.20 -6.92
N TYR A 261 -10.47 -1.03 -7.03
CA TYR A 261 -11.71 -1.32 -7.75
C TYR A 261 -12.88 -0.45 -7.28
N TYR A 262 -13.06 -0.31 -5.96
CA TYR A 262 -14.10 0.53 -5.38
C TYR A 262 -13.81 2.02 -5.49
N LEU A 263 -12.56 2.45 -5.27
CA LEU A 263 -12.20 3.87 -5.30
C LEU A 263 -12.26 4.47 -6.72
N GLU A 264 -11.94 3.68 -7.75
CA GLU A 264 -12.06 4.08 -9.16
C GLU A 264 -13.51 4.07 -9.68
N ARG A 265 -14.50 3.65 -8.88
CA ARG A 265 -15.91 3.49 -9.32
C ARG A 265 -16.91 4.22 -8.42
N THR A 266 -16.87 3.96 -7.12
CA THR A 266 -17.82 4.47 -6.13
C THR A 266 -17.09 5.04 -4.91
N PRO A 267 -16.26 6.09 -5.08
CA PRO A 267 -15.42 6.63 -4.00
C PRO A 267 -16.26 7.16 -2.82
N HIS A 268 -17.46 7.67 -3.07
CA HIS A 268 -18.30 8.26 -2.03
C HIS A 268 -18.86 7.27 -1.03
N LEU A 269 -19.06 6.00 -1.40
CA LEU A 269 -19.51 4.99 -0.44
C LEU A 269 -18.45 4.75 0.65
N PHE A 270 -17.17 4.72 0.25
CA PHE A 270 -16.05 4.71 1.18
C PHE A 270 -15.98 6.01 1.99
N LEU A 271 -16.04 7.18 1.34
CA LEU A 271 -15.92 8.49 2.02
C LEU A 271 -17.04 8.70 3.03
N GLU A 272 -18.29 8.32 2.72
CA GLU A 272 -19.40 8.38 3.68
C GLU A 272 -19.14 7.49 4.90
N GLY A 273 -18.68 6.26 4.68
CA GLY A 273 -18.36 5.34 5.77
C GLY A 273 -17.21 5.83 6.65
N MET A 274 -16.20 6.44 6.04
CA MET A 274 -15.13 7.15 6.74
C MET A 274 -15.69 8.26 7.64
N LEU A 275 -16.58 9.10 7.10
CA LEU A 275 -17.18 10.20 7.86
C LEU A 275 -18.14 9.74 8.97
N ILE A 276 -18.84 8.63 8.78
CA ILE A 276 -19.66 7.98 9.83
C ILE A 276 -18.76 7.48 10.96
N ALA A 277 -17.67 6.78 10.63
CA ALA A 277 -16.71 6.31 11.62
C ALA A 277 -16.06 7.50 12.36
N ALA A 278 -15.64 8.53 11.63
CA ALA A 278 -15.07 9.76 12.14
C ALA A 278 -16.01 10.48 13.13
N TRP A 279 -17.30 10.59 12.78
CA TRP A 279 -18.33 11.13 13.67
C TRP A 279 -18.46 10.28 14.94
N ALA A 280 -18.57 8.96 14.80
CA ALA A 280 -18.76 8.07 15.94
C ALA A 280 -17.57 8.10 16.93
N VAL A 281 -16.34 8.33 16.43
CA VAL A 281 -15.15 8.47 17.27
C VAL A 281 -14.71 9.92 17.55
N GLU A 282 -15.46 10.95 17.10
CA GLU A 282 -15.16 12.39 17.29
C GLU A 282 -13.72 12.71 16.85
N THR A 283 -13.42 12.45 15.58
CA THR A 283 -12.09 12.73 15.05
C THR A 283 -11.99 14.17 14.60
N GLU A 284 -10.86 14.80 14.93
CA GLU A 284 -10.54 16.18 14.52
C GLU A 284 -10.07 16.24 13.07
N THR A 285 -9.41 15.19 12.60
CA THR A 285 -8.90 15.07 11.22
C THR A 285 -8.93 13.62 10.77
N CYS A 286 -9.26 13.41 9.50
CA CYS A 286 -9.18 12.12 8.83
C CYS A 286 -8.00 12.14 7.85
N PHE A 287 -6.99 11.30 8.09
CA PHE A 287 -5.88 11.11 7.17
C PHE A 287 -6.22 9.97 6.21
N ILE A 288 -6.11 10.19 4.91
CA ILE A 288 -6.18 9.10 3.92
C ILE A 288 -4.77 8.88 3.41
N TYR A 289 -4.15 7.76 3.78
CA TYR A 289 -2.84 7.38 3.23
C TYR A 289 -3.08 6.49 2.01
N MET A 290 -2.74 6.99 0.83
CA MET A 290 -2.98 6.33 -0.44
C MET A 290 -1.66 6.09 -1.15
N ARG A 291 -1.47 4.85 -1.62
CA ARG A 291 -0.24 4.46 -2.33
C ARG A 291 -0.01 5.27 -3.60
N ASP A 292 1.25 5.39 -3.99
CA ASP A 292 1.66 6.19 -5.15
C ASP A 292 1.20 5.59 -6.48
N GLU A 293 1.14 4.26 -6.53
CA GLU A 293 0.81 3.47 -7.72
C GLU A 293 -0.65 3.64 -8.15
N TYR A 294 -1.48 4.35 -7.37
CA TYR A 294 -2.86 4.67 -7.71
C TYR A 294 -3.06 6.17 -8.06
N PRO A 295 -2.39 6.69 -9.11
CA PRO A 295 -2.48 8.10 -9.47
C PRO A 295 -3.91 8.53 -9.87
N ALA A 296 -4.70 7.62 -10.48
CA ALA A 296 -6.10 7.88 -10.79
C ALA A 296 -6.96 8.04 -9.52
N VAL A 297 -6.74 7.19 -8.51
CA VAL A 297 -7.43 7.28 -7.21
C VAL A 297 -7.03 8.56 -6.47
N LEU A 298 -5.74 8.90 -6.45
CA LEU A 298 -5.26 10.16 -5.86
C LEU A 298 -5.93 11.38 -6.50
N HIS A 299 -6.09 11.38 -7.83
CA HIS A 299 -6.81 12.42 -8.55
C HIS A 299 -8.29 12.48 -8.15
N ILE A 300 -8.99 11.35 -8.20
CA ILE A 300 -10.42 11.24 -7.84
C ILE A 300 -10.63 11.71 -6.40
N LEU A 301 -9.83 11.23 -5.45
CA LEU A 301 -9.94 11.63 -4.05
C LEU A 301 -9.67 13.11 -3.86
N ALA A 302 -8.66 13.69 -4.51
CA ALA A 302 -8.39 15.12 -4.41
C ALA A 302 -9.58 15.96 -4.92
N GLN A 303 -10.20 15.55 -6.03
CA GLN A 303 -11.39 16.21 -6.57
C GLN A 303 -12.60 16.07 -5.64
N GLU A 304 -12.92 14.87 -5.20
CA GLU A 304 -14.12 14.62 -4.40
C GLU A 304 -13.99 15.13 -2.96
N ILE A 305 -12.78 15.16 -2.39
CA ILE A 305 -12.54 15.83 -1.10
C ILE A 305 -12.83 17.33 -1.24
N ALA A 306 -12.30 17.99 -2.29
CA ALA A 306 -12.60 19.40 -2.54
C ALA A 306 -14.10 19.65 -2.78
N ALA A 307 -14.80 18.71 -3.44
CA ALA A 307 -16.24 18.79 -3.64
C ALA A 307 -17.01 18.66 -2.31
N LEU A 308 -16.60 17.77 -1.41
CA LEU A 308 -17.18 17.63 -0.06
C LEU A 308 -17.00 18.92 0.77
N GLU A 309 -15.82 19.55 0.69
CA GLU A 309 -15.54 20.82 1.34
C GLU A 309 -16.41 21.95 0.77
N ALA A 310 -16.49 22.07 -0.56
CA ALA A 310 -17.31 23.07 -1.24
C ALA A 310 -18.80 22.92 -0.96
N ALA A 311 -19.28 21.67 -0.79
CA ALA A 311 -20.66 21.37 -0.41
C ALA A 311 -20.95 21.63 1.09
N GLY A 312 -19.94 21.94 1.90
CA GLY A 312 -20.07 22.12 3.34
C GLY A 312 -20.33 20.83 4.13
N LEU A 313 -20.09 19.66 3.52
CA LEU A 313 -20.22 18.37 4.19
C LEU A 313 -19.06 18.12 5.16
N VAL A 314 -17.91 18.74 4.92
CA VAL A 314 -16.77 18.76 5.84
C VAL A 314 -16.13 20.16 5.84
N PRO A 315 -15.49 20.58 6.95
CA PRO A 315 -14.66 21.78 6.94
C PRO A 315 -13.46 21.62 6.00
N ALA A 316 -12.98 22.74 5.44
CA ALA A 316 -11.75 22.74 4.66
C ALA A 316 -10.56 22.24 5.49
N GLY A 317 -9.79 21.28 4.95
CA GLY A 317 -8.66 20.64 5.61
C GLY A 317 -9.04 19.58 6.65
N TYR A 318 -10.31 19.18 6.75
CA TYR A 318 -10.73 18.09 7.65
C TYR A 318 -10.24 16.71 7.19
N ILE A 319 -10.14 16.52 5.87
CA ILE A 319 -9.60 15.31 5.25
C ILE A 319 -8.21 15.66 4.69
N ASP A 320 -7.18 15.01 5.21
CA ASP A 320 -5.78 15.20 4.80
C ASP A 320 -5.35 13.98 3.96
N LEU A 321 -5.30 14.16 2.63
CA LEU A 321 -4.87 13.13 1.69
C LEU A 321 -3.34 13.09 1.64
N ARG A 322 -2.75 11.95 1.97
CA ARG A 322 -1.32 11.67 1.98
C ARG A 322 -0.94 10.69 0.90
N ARG A 323 0.06 11.07 0.11
CA ARG A 323 0.61 10.26 -0.96
C ARG A 323 1.75 9.41 -0.38
N GLY A 324 1.63 8.09 -0.49
CA GLY A 324 2.72 7.17 -0.21
C GLY A 324 3.80 7.23 -1.29
N ALA A 325 4.91 6.52 -1.11
CA ALA A 325 6.07 6.60 -2.02
C ALA A 325 6.71 5.23 -2.33
N GLY A 326 5.89 4.17 -2.44
CA GLY A 326 6.34 2.82 -2.81
C GLY A 326 7.07 2.11 -1.68
N ALA A 327 6.35 1.73 -0.62
CA ALA A 327 6.89 0.93 0.48
C ALA A 327 5.79 0.05 1.09
N TYR A 328 5.75 -1.25 0.76
CA TYR A 328 4.71 -2.20 1.20
C TYR A 328 4.55 -2.25 2.72
N ILE A 329 5.65 -2.07 3.46
CA ILE A 329 5.61 -2.05 4.92
C ILE A 329 4.70 -0.93 5.47
N CYS A 330 4.43 0.14 4.72
CA CYS A 330 3.50 1.19 5.12
C CYS A 330 2.05 0.73 5.13
N GLY A 331 1.72 -0.46 4.63
CA GLY A 331 0.45 -1.13 4.87
C GLY A 331 0.30 -1.63 6.32
N GLU A 332 1.39 -1.74 7.08
CA GLU A 332 1.35 -1.97 8.52
C GLU A 332 0.87 -0.71 9.26
N GLU A 333 -0.09 -0.88 10.16
CA GLU A 333 -0.83 0.21 10.80
C GLU A 333 0.05 1.31 11.42
N SER A 334 1.15 0.95 12.07
CA SER A 334 2.04 1.90 12.75
C SER A 334 3.13 2.45 11.83
N ALA A 335 3.59 1.68 10.85
CA ALA A 335 4.48 2.16 9.79
C ALA A 335 3.79 3.23 8.92
N MET A 336 2.51 3.02 8.58
CA MET A 336 1.67 4.01 7.90
C MET A 336 1.65 5.34 8.66
N ILE A 337 1.48 5.27 9.99
CA ILE A 337 1.45 6.45 10.86
C ILE A 337 2.80 7.17 10.87
N GLU A 338 3.92 6.44 10.92
CA GLU A 338 5.25 7.06 10.79
C GLU A 338 5.40 7.76 9.44
N SER A 339 4.89 7.17 8.35
CA SER A 339 4.90 7.79 7.02
C SER A 339 4.04 9.07 6.98
N ILE A 340 2.80 9.04 7.48
CA ILE A 340 1.93 10.22 7.63
C ILE A 340 2.65 11.34 8.43
N GLU A 341 3.46 10.97 9.43
CA GLU A 341 4.26 11.89 10.23
C GLU A 341 5.57 12.35 9.55
N GLY A 342 5.76 12.07 8.26
CA GLY A 342 6.92 12.48 7.48
C GLY A 342 8.22 11.76 7.88
N LYS A 343 8.13 10.50 8.32
CA LYS A 343 9.27 9.66 8.72
C LYS A 343 9.41 8.46 7.80
N ARG A 344 10.45 7.65 8.04
CA ARG A 344 10.53 6.30 7.50
C ARG A 344 9.40 5.45 8.08
N GLY A 345 8.74 4.64 7.25
CA GLY A 345 7.68 3.71 7.65
C GLY A 345 8.20 2.51 8.44
N LEU A 346 8.84 2.76 9.60
CA LEU A 346 9.32 1.71 10.49
C LEU A 346 8.22 1.35 11.50
N PRO A 347 7.80 0.08 11.60
CA PRO A 347 6.80 -0.32 12.58
C PRO A 347 7.19 0.06 14.02
N ARG A 348 6.22 0.61 14.77
CA ARG A 348 6.39 0.97 16.19
C ARG A 348 6.39 -0.29 17.06
N HIS A 349 7.19 -0.28 18.13
CA HIS A 349 7.09 -1.29 19.17
C HIS A 349 5.74 -1.19 19.88
N ARG A 350 5.07 -2.33 20.04
CA ARG A 350 3.80 -2.45 20.77
C ARG A 350 4.04 -3.20 22.09
N PRO A 351 3.46 -2.76 23.22
CA PRO A 351 2.67 -1.54 23.44
C PRO A 351 3.52 -0.24 23.50
N PRO A 352 2.92 0.96 23.32
CA PRO A 352 1.47 1.25 23.22
C PRO A 352 0.89 0.95 21.83
N PHE A 353 -0.41 0.62 21.79
CA PHE A 353 -1.16 0.43 20.54
C PHE A 353 -1.63 1.77 19.97
N VAL A 354 -1.81 1.85 18.65
CA VAL A 354 -2.19 3.10 17.96
C VAL A 354 -3.56 3.63 18.36
N ALA A 355 -4.45 2.75 18.83
CA ALA A 355 -5.75 3.12 19.39
C ALA A 355 -5.63 4.09 20.58
N ALA A 356 -4.49 4.06 21.28
CA ALA A 356 -4.16 5.00 22.34
C ALA A 356 -3.10 6.04 21.90
N VAL A 357 -2.06 5.61 21.18
CA VAL A 357 -0.92 6.47 20.77
C VAL A 357 -0.58 6.23 19.30
N GLY A 358 -1.34 6.88 18.42
CA GLY A 358 -1.18 6.84 16.96
C GLY A 358 -0.59 8.13 16.40
N ILE A 359 -1.26 8.73 15.41
CA ILE A 359 -0.81 9.94 14.70
C ILE A 359 -0.63 11.09 15.70
N HIS A 360 0.55 11.72 15.64
CA HIS A 360 0.97 12.79 16.54
C HIS A 360 0.83 12.43 18.03
N ASN A 361 1.03 11.14 18.34
CA ASN A 361 0.85 10.55 19.66
C ASN A 361 -0.57 10.73 20.23
N ARG A 362 -1.58 10.76 19.36
CA ARG A 362 -3.00 10.85 19.74
C ARG A 362 -3.74 9.55 19.43
N PRO A 363 -4.85 9.26 20.14
CA PRO A 363 -5.69 8.10 19.84
C PRO A 363 -6.12 8.11 18.37
N THR A 364 -5.82 7.03 17.66
CA THR A 364 -6.08 6.96 16.21
C THR A 364 -6.88 5.72 15.87
N LEU A 365 -8.00 5.91 15.18
CA LEU A 365 -8.75 4.84 14.56
C LEU A 365 -8.17 4.56 13.18
N VAL A 366 -7.64 3.35 12.95
CA VAL A 366 -7.22 2.95 11.60
C VAL A 366 -8.21 1.97 11.00
N HIS A 367 -8.63 2.21 9.76
CA HIS A 367 -9.43 1.26 8.98
C HIS A 367 -8.90 1.14 7.55
N ASN A 368 -9.11 -0.03 6.95
CA ASN A 368 -8.92 -0.25 5.52
C ASN A 368 -10.12 0.34 4.74
N VAL A 369 -9.90 0.69 3.47
CA VAL A 369 -10.91 1.25 2.55
C VAL A 369 -12.19 0.41 2.49
N GLU A 370 -12.10 -0.89 2.19
CA GLU A 370 -13.28 -1.76 2.08
C GLU A 370 -14.04 -1.85 3.41
N THR A 371 -13.33 -1.79 4.55
CA THR A 371 -13.99 -1.81 5.86
C THR A 371 -14.91 -0.60 6.03
N LEU A 372 -14.47 0.57 5.59
CA LEU A 372 -15.26 1.81 5.66
C LEU A 372 -16.40 1.82 4.63
N LEU A 373 -16.20 1.23 3.45
CA LEU A 373 -17.30 0.99 2.50
C LEU A 373 -18.43 0.18 3.16
N TRP A 374 -18.10 -0.90 3.87
CA TRP A 374 -19.10 -1.68 4.60
C TRP A 374 -19.70 -0.96 5.79
N VAL A 375 -18.97 -0.05 6.46
CA VAL A 375 -19.55 0.81 7.49
C VAL A 375 -20.69 1.65 6.91
N ALA A 376 -20.51 2.27 5.73
CA ALA A 376 -21.58 3.03 5.10
C ALA A 376 -22.80 2.14 4.79
N ARG A 377 -22.58 0.99 4.17
CA ARG A 377 -23.65 0.05 3.81
C ARG A 377 -24.43 -0.43 5.03
N VAL A 378 -23.75 -0.92 6.06
CA VAL A 378 -24.41 -1.42 7.28
C VAL A 378 -25.24 -0.34 7.96
N VAL A 379 -24.77 0.90 7.98
CA VAL A 379 -25.47 2.01 8.64
C VAL A 379 -26.66 2.53 7.81
N ARG A 380 -26.62 2.36 6.49
CA ARG A 380 -27.70 2.74 5.57
C ARG A 380 -28.76 1.65 5.41
N GLU A 381 -28.32 0.40 5.27
CA GLU A 381 -29.13 -0.75 4.84
C GLU A 381 -29.49 -1.69 6.00
N GLY A 382 -28.78 -1.58 7.13
CA GLY A 382 -28.87 -2.50 8.26
C GLY A 382 -27.80 -3.61 8.24
N PRO A 383 -27.52 -4.26 9.38
CA PRO A 383 -26.53 -5.35 9.51
C PRO A 383 -26.71 -6.50 8.51
N GLU A 384 -27.94 -6.75 8.09
CA GLU A 384 -28.36 -7.83 7.20
C GLU A 384 -27.77 -7.70 5.79
N CYS A 385 -27.36 -6.50 5.38
CA CYS A 385 -26.67 -6.31 4.09
C CYS A 385 -25.36 -7.10 4.01
N LEU A 386 -24.77 -7.43 5.16
CA LEU A 386 -23.55 -8.22 5.27
C LEU A 386 -23.85 -9.62 5.82
N ASN A 387 -24.61 -9.75 6.91
CA ASN A 387 -24.73 -11.01 7.67
C ASN A 387 -25.94 -11.90 7.30
N ALA A 388 -26.71 -11.57 6.26
CA ALA A 388 -27.85 -12.41 5.84
C ALA A 388 -27.44 -13.65 5.02
N VAL A 389 -26.19 -13.70 4.53
CA VAL A 389 -25.71 -14.79 3.67
C VAL A 389 -24.87 -15.77 4.48
N GLU A 390 -25.24 -17.05 4.42
CA GLU A 390 -24.49 -18.15 5.01
C GLU A 390 -24.06 -19.14 3.93
N HIS A 391 -22.80 -19.59 4.01
CA HIS A 391 -22.25 -20.63 3.13
C HIS A 391 -21.15 -21.38 3.86
N ASN A 392 -21.08 -22.70 3.72
CA ASN A 392 -20.07 -23.56 4.38
C ASN A 392 -19.80 -23.24 5.87
N GLY A 393 -20.85 -22.92 6.64
CA GLY A 393 -20.75 -22.60 8.07
C GLY A 393 -20.15 -21.23 8.39
N ARG A 394 -20.05 -20.34 7.39
CA ARG A 394 -19.58 -18.96 7.53
C ARG A 394 -20.70 -18.00 7.16
N THR A 395 -20.76 -16.88 7.87
CA THR A 395 -21.74 -15.82 7.68
C THR A 395 -21.04 -14.58 7.15
N GLY A 396 -21.60 -13.94 6.13
CA GLY A 396 -21.04 -12.71 5.59
C GLY A 396 -20.86 -12.72 4.07
N LEU A 397 -20.45 -11.57 3.55
CA LEU A 397 -19.95 -11.40 2.20
C LEU A 397 -18.48 -10.96 2.25
N ARG A 398 -17.75 -11.22 1.16
CA ARG A 398 -16.35 -10.79 1.01
C ARG A 398 -15.99 -10.55 -0.44
N SER A 399 -15.21 -9.49 -0.65
CA SER A 399 -14.60 -9.19 -1.94
C SER A 399 -13.29 -9.98 -2.08
N TYR A 400 -13.21 -10.85 -3.09
CA TYR A 400 -12.00 -11.59 -3.43
C TYR A 400 -11.34 -10.91 -4.64
N SER A 401 -10.07 -10.51 -4.51
CA SER A 401 -9.26 -10.04 -5.65
C SER A 401 -8.67 -11.28 -6.32
N VAL A 402 -9.19 -11.69 -7.47
CA VAL A 402 -8.82 -12.95 -8.12
C VAL A 402 -7.99 -12.71 -9.37
N SER A 403 -6.82 -13.33 -9.46
CA SER A 403 -5.92 -13.24 -10.61
C SER A 403 -5.18 -14.57 -10.89
N GLY A 404 -4.25 -14.58 -11.84
CA GLY A 404 -3.54 -15.78 -12.28
C GLY A 404 -4.27 -16.53 -13.40
N ARG A 405 -4.26 -17.86 -13.36
CA ARG A 405 -4.75 -18.74 -14.44
C ARG A 405 -6.27 -18.94 -14.44
N VAL A 406 -7.05 -17.86 -14.36
CA VAL A 406 -8.53 -17.88 -14.45
C VAL A 406 -9.03 -17.20 -15.71
N LYS A 407 -10.25 -17.54 -16.15
CA LYS A 407 -10.83 -16.98 -17.38
C LYS A 407 -11.18 -15.50 -17.27
N ASN A 408 -11.82 -15.10 -16.17
CA ASN A 408 -12.21 -13.70 -15.90
C ASN A 408 -11.66 -13.26 -14.53
N PRO A 409 -10.38 -12.83 -14.47
CA PRO A 409 -9.83 -12.24 -13.26
C PRO A 409 -10.55 -10.93 -12.93
N GLY A 410 -10.56 -10.56 -11.65
CA GLY A 410 -11.30 -9.39 -11.17
C GLY A 410 -11.69 -9.49 -9.70
N VAL A 411 -12.49 -8.51 -9.25
CA VAL A 411 -13.03 -8.50 -7.88
C VAL A 411 -14.38 -9.20 -7.88
N HIS A 412 -14.49 -10.26 -7.08
CA HIS A 412 -15.71 -11.07 -6.96
C HIS A 412 -16.26 -10.96 -5.53
N LEU A 413 -17.48 -10.43 -5.40
CA LEU A 413 -18.20 -10.39 -4.13
C LEU A 413 -18.93 -11.70 -3.92
N LEU A 414 -18.46 -12.52 -2.99
CA LEU A 414 -18.96 -13.87 -2.75
C LEU A 414 -19.31 -14.08 -1.27
N PRO A 415 -20.09 -15.12 -0.93
CA PRO A 415 -20.27 -15.54 0.45
C PRO A 415 -18.94 -15.76 1.16
N ALA A 416 -18.85 -15.36 2.42
CA ALA A 416 -17.66 -15.55 3.25
C ALA A 416 -17.16 -17.00 3.29
N GLY A 417 -18.05 -17.98 3.12
CA GLY A 417 -17.73 -19.41 3.12
C GLY A 417 -17.26 -19.98 1.79
N SER A 418 -17.06 -19.16 0.77
CA SER A 418 -16.66 -19.64 -0.55
C SER A 418 -15.31 -20.33 -0.53
N THR A 419 -15.24 -21.49 -1.17
CA THR A 419 -13.99 -22.23 -1.36
C THR A 419 -13.26 -21.74 -2.62
N ILE A 420 -12.05 -22.24 -2.87
CA ILE A 420 -11.33 -21.93 -4.11
C ILE A 420 -12.11 -22.40 -5.36
N THR A 421 -12.88 -23.50 -5.27
CA THR A 421 -13.71 -23.94 -6.41
C THR A 421 -14.85 -22.99 -6.71
N ASP A 422 -15.49 -22.43 -5.67
CA ASP A 422 -16.53 -21.41 -5.83
C ASP A 422 -15.96 -20.16 -6.52
N ILE A 423 -14.76 -19.75 -6.11
CA ILE A 423 -14.06 -18.58 -6.65
C ILE A 423 -13.65 -18.80 -8.12
N ILE A 424 -13.07 -19.95 -8.45
CA ILE A 424 -12.73 -20.29 -9.85
C ILE A 424 -14.00 -20.35 -10.70
N ALA A 425 -15.10 -20.89 -10.17
CA ALA A 425 -16.39 -20.92 -10.86
C ALA A 425 -16.94 -19.51 -11.12
N ALA A 426 -16.83 -18.58 -10.15
CA ALA A 426 -17.22 -17.18 -10.33
C ALA A 426 -16.39 -16.48 -11.41
N CYS A 427 -15.13 -16.88 -11.59
CA CYS A 427 -14.28 -16.41 -12.70
C CYS A 427 -14.64 -17.04 -14.06
N GLY A 428 -15.63 -17.95 -14.12
CA GLY A 428 -15.99 -18.67 -15.34
C GLY A 428 -15.07 -19.85 -15.66
N GLY A 429 -14.31 -20.34 -14.68
CA GLY A 429 -13.38 -21.46 -14.81
C GLY A 429 -11.90 -21.05 -14.97
N MET A 430 -11.06 -22.07 -15.17
CA MET A 430 -9.65 -21.89 -15.50
C MET A 430 -9.47 -21.22 -16.86
N LEU A 431 -8.33 -20.57 -17.04
CA LEU A 431 -7.88 -20.11 -18.35
C LEU A 431 -7.76 -21.30 -19.33
N GLU A 432 -8.07 -21.09 -20.61
CA GLU A 432 -8.05 -22.17 -21.60
C GLU A 432 -6.68 -22.85 -21.69
N GLY A 433 -6.66 -24.19 -21.69
CA GLY A 433 -5.43 -24.99 -21.72
C GLY A 433 -4.73 -25.17 -20.36
N HIS A 434 -5.25 -24.57 -19.28
CA HIS A 434 -4.69 -24.69 -17.93
C HIS A 434 -5.53 -25.61 -17.03
N ILE A 435 -4.87 -26.43 -16.22
CA ILE A 435 -5.49 -27.30 -15.22
C ILE A 435 -5.13 -26.78 -13.83
N PHE A 436 -6.11 -26.65 -12.94
CA PHE A 436 -5.90 -26.13 -11.58
C PHE A 436 -4.91 -27.00 -10.78
N SER A 437 -3.87 -26.39 -10.23
CA SER A 437 -2.77 -27.11 -9.54
C SER A 437 -2.46 -26.56 -8.15
N ALA A 438 -2.45 -25.24 -7.98
CA ALA A 438 -2.16 -24.60 -6.71
C ALA A 438 -2.77 -23.19 -6.66
N TYR A 439 -2.78 -22.57 -5.48
CA TYR A 439 -3.24 -21.20 -5.33
C TYR A 439 -2.61 -20.50 -4.12
N GLN A 440 -2.52 -19.18 -4.20
CA GLN A 440 -2.33 -18.31 -3.03
C GLN A 440 -3.72 -17.96 -2.48
N PRO A 441 -4.03 -18.27 -1.21
CA PRO A 441 -5.33 -17.92 -0.64
C PRO A 441 -5.47 -16.43 -0.27
N GLY A 442 -4.36 -15.74 0.05
CA GLY A 442 -4.41 -14.39 0.64
C GLY A 442 -3.15 -13.55 0.42
N GLY A 443 -2.57 -13.56 -0.78
CA GLY A 443 -1.34 -12.86 -1.14
C GLY A 443 -0.05 -13.62 -0.75
N PRO A 444 1.14 -13.10 -1.06
CA PRO A 444 2.43 -13.73 -0.70
C PRO A 444 2.56 -14.04 0.79
N SER A 445 1.97 -13.22 1.67
CA SER A 445 2.01 -13.45 3.11
C SER A 445 1.34 -14.76 3.53
N SER A 446 0.45 -15.31 2.69
CA SER A 446 -0.27 -16.57 2.95
C SER A 446 0.48 -17.83 2.47
N GLY A 447 1.48 -17.72 1.60
CA GLY A 447 2.10 -18.88 0.95
C GLY A 447 1.19 -19.57 -0.08
N LEU A 448 1.36 -20.88 -0.27
CA LEU A 448 0.65 -21.67 -1.27
C LEU A 448 -0.15 -22.83 -0.68
N LEU A 449 -1.26 -23.17 -1.33
CA LEU A 449 -2.01 -24.39 -1.11
C LEU A 449 -2.14 -25.19 -2.42
N PRO A 450 -2.09 -26.53 -2.37
CA PRO A 450 -2.29 -27.39 -3.54
C PRO A 450 -3.78 -27.51 -3.88
N ALA A 451 -4.10 -27.84 -5.14
CA ALA A 451 -5.46 -28.10 -5.60
C ALA A 451 -6.14 -29.29 -4.89
N SER A 452 -5.39 -30.16 -4.22
CA SER A 452 -5.95 -31.21 -3.37
C SER A 452 -6.69 -30.66 -2.14
N ILE A 453 -6.38 -29.42 -1.71
CA ILE A 453 -7.06 -28.71 -0.63
C ILE A 453 -7.95 -27.64 -1.27
N HIS A 454 -9.10 -28.06 -1.79
CA HIS A 454 -10.00 -27.16 -2.55
C HIS A 454 -11.36 -26.93 -1.90
N ASP A 455 -11.63 -27.62 -0.80
CA ASP A 455 -12.91 -27.68 -0.09
C ASP A 455 -12.92 -26.86 1.21
N VAL A 456 -11.85 -26.10 1.48
CA VAL A 456 -11.73 -25.25 2.66
C VAL A 456 -12.28 -23.85 2.36
N PRO A 457 -13.19 -23.31 3.20
CA PRO A 457 -13.66 -21.94 3.07
C PRO A 457 -12.49 -20.93 3.12
N LEU A 458 -12.49 -19.94 2.24
CA LEU A 458 -11.49 -18.87 2.24
C LEU A 458 -11.98 -17.69 3.08
N ASP A 459 -11.90 -17.84 4.41
CA ASP A 459 -12.32 -16.86 5.42
C ASP A 459 -11.31 -16.75 6.57
N PHE A 460 -11.42 -15.69 7.37
CA PHE A 460 -10.80 -15.58 8.67
C PHE A 460 -11.12 -16.80 9.54
N ASP A 461 -10.10 -17.27 10.27
CA ASP A 461 -10.19 -18.34 11.27
C ASP A 461 -10.39 -19.76 10.70
N THR A 462 -10.28 -19.93 9.38
CA THR A 462 -10.46 -21.23 8.70
C THR A 462 -9.16 -21.84 8.19
N LEU A 463 -8.16 -21.00 7.89
CA LEU A 463 -6.94 -21.39 7.19
C LEU A 463 -5.72 -21.62 8.12
N GLN A 464 -5.79 -21.16 9.37
CA GLN A 464 -4.70 -21.28 10.34
C GLN A 464 -4.25 -22.73 10.60
N PRO A 465 -5.14 -23.75 10.64
CA PRO A 465 -4.71 -25.16 10.76
C PRO A 465 -3.84 -25.63 9.60
N LEU A 466 -3.93 -24.98 8.44
CA LEU A 466 -3.10 -25.26 7.26
C LEU A 466 -1.77 -24.50 7.28
N GLY A 467 -1.52 -23.64 8.27
CA GLY A 467 -0.33 -22.80 8.35
C GLY A 467 -0.39 -21.57 7.43
N THR A 468 -1.59 -21.14 7.06
CA THR A 468 -1.85 -20.00 6.16
C THR A 468 -3.00 -19.15 6.69
N PHE A 469 -3.36 -18.07 5.99
CA PHE A 469 -4.44 -17.17 6.36
C PHE A 469 -4.98 -16.43 5.12
N ILE A 470 -6.19 -15.87 5.23
CA ILE A 470 -6.91 -15.26 4.10
C ILE A 470 -6.36 -13.88 3.70
N GLY A 471 -5.68 -13.19 4.63
CA GLY A 471 -5.11 -11.87 4.39
C GLY A 471 -6.13 -10.89 3.81
N SER A 472 -5.70 -10.12 2.81
CA SER A 472 -6.53 -9.18 2.04
C SER A 472 -7.50 -9.84 1.06
N ALA A 473 -7.63 -11.18 1.08
CA ALA A 473 -8.36 -11.99 0.10
C ALA A 473 -7.82 -11.82 -1.35
N ALA A 474 -6.51 -11.65 -1.48
CA ALA A 474 -5.79 -11.74 -2.75
C ALA A 474 -5.58 -13.21 -3.15
N VAL A 475 -6.41 -13.68 -4.07
CA VAL A 475 -6.37 -15.05 -4.58
C VAL A 475 -5.65 -15.09 -5.91
N VAL A 476 -4.53 -15.82 -5.98
CA VAL A 476 -3.79 -16.04 -7.22
C VAL A 476 -3.84 -17.52 -7.56
N VAL A 477 -4.43 -17.86 -8.72
CA VAL A 477 -4.62 -19.24 -9.16
C VAL A 477 -3.46 -19.67 -10.06
N LEU A 478 -2.88 -20.84 -9.78
CA LEU A 478 -1.80 -21.46 -10.53
C LEU A 478 -2.29 -22.75 -11.22
N SER A 479 -1.62 -23.08 -12.32
CA SER A 479 -1.91 -24.26 -13.14
C SER A 479 -0.81 -25.31 -13.09
N ASP A 480 -1.05 -26.44 -13.75
CA ASP A 480 -0.12 -27.53 -13.99
C ASP A 480 1.12 -27.13 -14.80
N GLN A 481 1.11 -25.95 -15.42
CA GLN A 481 2.23 -25.40 -16.18
C GLN A 481 3.11 -24.45 -15.34
N ASP A 482 2.72 -24.16 -14.10
CA ASP A 482 3.39 -23.22 -13.22
C ASP A 482 4.13 -23.97 -12.09
N SER A 483 5.29 -23.48 -11.65
CA SER A 483 6.08 -24.10 -10.57
C SER A 483 5.77 -23.47 -9.22
N PRO A 484 5.27 -24.25 -8.23
CA PRO A 484 5.13 -23.81 -6.84
C PRO A 484 6.44 -23.30 -6.23
N ARG A 485 7.59 -23.93 -6.55
CA ARG A 485 8.90 -23.46 -6.09
C ARG A 485 9.24 -22.08 -6.65
N ALA A 486 9.03 -21.85 -7.95
CA ALA A 486 9.27 -20.56 -8.57
C ALA A 486 8.33 -19.48 -8.01
N ALA A 487 7.06 -19.82 -7.81
CA ALA A 487 6.09 -18.93 -7.19
C ALA A 487 6.49 -18.54 -5.76
N ALA A 488 6.90 -19.50 -4.92
CA ALA A 488 7.36 -19.20 -3.57
C ALA A 488 8.62 -18.33 -3.56
N LEU A 489 9.56 -18.55 -4.50
CA LEU A 489 10.75 -17.71 -4.63
C LEU A 489 10.40 -16.27 -5.05
N ASN A 490 9.41 -16.08 -5.93
CA ASN A 490 8.89 -14.75 -6.28
C ASN A 490 8.34 -14.03 -5.04
N MET A 491 7.52 -14.71 -4.24
CA MET A 491 6.97 -14.15 -2.99
C MET A 491 8.07 -13.75 -2.00
N LEU A 492 9.12 -14.56 -1.87
CA LEU A 492 10.19 -14.25 -0.93
C LEU A 492 11.09 -13.09 -1.41
N ARG A 493 11.34 -12.97 -2.72
CA ARG A 493 12.03 -11.80 -3.29
C ARG A 493 11.28 -10.51 -2.99
N PHE A 494 9.95 -10.54 -3.10
CA PHE A 494 9.12 -9.42 -2.67
C PHE A 494 9.36 -9.06 -1.19
N PHE A 495 9.40 -10.03 -0.27
CA PHE A 495 9.71 -9.74 1.14
C PHE A 495 11.15 -9.32 1.40
N GLU A 496 12.11 -9.72 0.57
CA GLU A 496 13.50 -9.25 0.63
C GLU A 496 13.56 -7.75 0.28
N ASP A 497 12.90 -7.36 -0.81
CA ASP A 497 12.89 -5.97 -1.29
C ASP A 497 12.06 -5.05 -0.38
N GLU A 498 10.97 -5.55 0.21
CA GLU A 498 10.04 -4.77 1.02
C GLU A 498 10.34 -4.78 2.54
N SER A 499 11.43 -5.43 2.95
CA SER A 499 11.85 -5.38 4.35
C SER A 499 12.24 -3.97 4.74
N CYS A 500 11.59 -3.38 5.75
CA CYS A 500 11.98 -2.07 6.30
C CYS A 500 13.40 -2.03 6.91
N GLY A 501 14.05 -3.18 7.07
CA GLY A 501 15.42 -3.28 7.56
C GLY A 501 15.59 -3.17 9.08
N GLN A 502 14.51 -2.99 9.84
CA GLN A 502 14.58 -2.70 11.28
C GLN A 502 15.07 -3.88 12.14
N CYS A 503 14.51 -5.09 11.94
CA CYS A 503 14.90 -6.27 12.72
C CYS A 503 15.79 -7.22 11.91
N THR A 504 16.87 -7.70 12.53
CA THR A 504 17.81 -8.67 11.93
C THR A 504 17.14 -9.91 11.34
N PRO A 505 16.22 -10.62 12.04
CA PRO A 505 15.63 -11.84 11.50
C PRO A 505 14.88 -11.61 10.19
N CYS A 506 14.16 -10.50 10.03
CA CYS A 506 13.50 -10.18 8.77
C CYS A 506 14.52 -9.70 7.71
N ARG A 507 15.30 -8.67 8.02
CA ARG A 507 16.22 -8.03 7.05
C ARG A 507 17.24 -9.00 6.46
N VAL A 508 17.88 -9.79 7.32
CA VAL A 508 18.92 -10.73 6.90
C VAL A 508 18.30 -12.08 6.55
N GLY A 509 17.21 -12.47 7.22
CA GLY A 509 16.59 -13.76 6.97
C GLY A 509 15.94 -13.87 5.60
N CYS A 510 15.26 -12.83 5.11
CA CYS A 510 14.72 -12.82 3.74
C CYS A 510 15.85 -13.01 2.71
N GLU A 511 16.92 -12.21 2.78
CA GLU A 511 18.06 -12.31 1.86
C GLU A 511 18.75 -13.69 1.90
N LYS A 512 18.90 -14.28 3.09
CA LYS A 512 19.47 -15.62 3.23
C LYS A 512 18.54 -16.70 2.67
N ALA A 513 17.25 -16.62 2.96
CA ALA A 513 16.27 -17.58 2.49
C ALA A 513 16.15 -17.55 0.95
N VAL A 514 16.19 -16.37 0.31
CA VAL A 514 16.18 -16.26 -1.16
C VAL A 514 17.37 -17.03 -1.77
N LYS A 515 18.57 -16.83 -1.22
CA LYS A 515 19.78 -17.54 -1.68
C LYS A 515 19.68 -19.05 -1.52
N LEU A 516 19.15 -19.51 -0.39
CA LEU A 516 18.94 -20.94 -0.13
C LEU A 516 17.90 -21.54 -1.09
N MET A 517 16.80 -20.83 -1.35
CA MET A 517 15.74 -21.28 -2.25
C MET A 517 16.16 -21.32 -3.72
N GLN A 518 17.17 -20.53 -4.11
CA GLN A 518 17.74 -20.54 -5.47
C GLN A 518 18.60 -21.77 -5.76
N ALA A 519 19.06 -22.49 -4.73
CA ALA A 519 19.83 -23.72 -4.92
C ALA A 519 18.98 -24.82 -5.61
N GLU A 520 19.63 -25.70 -6.36
CA GLU A 520 18.97 -26.82 -7.05
C GLU A 520 18.23 -27.74 -6.07
N THR A 521 18.84 -28.01 -4.91
CA THR A 521 18.23 -28.73 -3.79
C THR A 521 18.22 -27.83 -2.57
N TRP A 522 17.09 -27.77 -1.87
CA TRP A 522 16.96 -26.93 -0.68
C TRP A 522 17.64 -27.57 0.54
N ASP A 523 18.40 -26.77 1.30
CA ASP A 523 18.85 -27.15 2.64
C ASP A 523 17.67 -26.98 3.61
N GLN A 524 16.79 -28.00 3.64
CA GLN A 524 15.56 -27.96 4.42
C GLN A 524 15.80 -27.74 5.92
N PRO A 525 16.73 -28.44 6.62
CA PRO A 525 17.00 -28.17 8.03
C PRO A 525 17.40 -26.72 8.29
N LEU A 526 18.27 -26.14 7.45
CA LEU A 526 18.70 -24.76 7.62
C LEU A 526 17.57 -23.76 7.34
N LEU A 527 16.75 -24.02 6.33
CA LEU A 527 15.57 -23.22 6.04
C LEU A 527 14.57 -23.27 7.21
N GLU A 528 14.33 -24.44 7.81
CA GLU A 528 13.44 -24.60 8.95
C GLU A 528 13.93 -23.81 10.17
N ASP A 529 15.22 -23.90 10.50
CA ASP A 529 15.85 -23.10 11.57
C ASP A 529 15.69 -21.59 11.30
N LEU A 530 15.97 -21.17 10.06
CA LEU A 530 15.82 -19.77 9.65
C LEU A 530 14.38 -19.29 9.75
N THR A 531 13.41 -20.08 9.27
CA THR A 531 11.99 -19.74 9.33
C THR A 531 11.50 -19.62 10.76
N THR A 532 12.01 -20.44 11.68
CA THR A 532 11.68 -20.37 13.11
C THR A 532 12.16 -19.06 13.71
N ALA A 533 13.42 -18.70 13.47
CA ALA A 533 13.98 -17.42 13.93
C ALA A 533 13.22 -16.20 13.36
N MET A 534 12.83 -16.26 12.09
CA MET A 534 12.02 -15.21 11.46
C MET A 534 10.65 -15.04 12.11
N VAL A 535 9.95 -16.13 12.38
CA VAL A 535 8.62 -16.09 13.02
C VAL A 535 8.70 -15.61 14.47
N GLU A 536 9.66 -16.11 15.24
CA GLU A 536 9.68 -15.86 16.69
C GLU A 536 10.28 -14.50 17.06
N ALA A 537 11.22 -13.98 16.26
CA ALA A 537 12.01 -12.79 16.62
C ALA A 537 11.73 -11.54 15.75
N SER A 538 10.81 -11.60 14.79
CA SER A 538 10.41 -10.43 14.01
C SER A 538 9.46 -9.51 14.77
N ILE A 539 9.69 -8.20 14.66
CA ILE A 539 8.93 -7.14 15.36
C ILE A 539 7.49 -6.99 14.85
N CYS A 540 7.26 -7.28 13.57
CA CYS A 540 5.98 -7.05 12.89
C CYS A 540 5.56 -8.25 12.04
N GLY A 541 4.32 -8.21 11.55
CA GLY A 541 3.70 -9.28 10.77
C GLY A 541 4.44 -9.64 9.49
N LEU A 542 5.12 -8.69 8.83
CA LEU A 542 5.87 -8.96 7.59
C LEU A 542 6.94 -10.03 7.81
N GLY A 543 7.84 -9.82 8.78
CA GLY A 543 8.90 -10.80 9.07
C GLY A 543 8.37 -12.13 9.61
N GLN A 544 7.19 -12.13 10.24
CA GLN A 544 6.52 -13.33 10.73
C GLN A 544 5.83 -14.13 9.62
N ALA A 545 5.35 -13.46 8.57
CA ALA A 545 4.64 -14.09 7.46
C ALA A 545 5.55 -14.43 6.26
N ALA A 546 6.67 -13.70 6.09
CA ALA A 546 7.64 -13.95 5.01
C ALA A 546 8.13 -15.41 4.89
N PRO A 547 8.19 -16.23 5.96
CA PRO A 547 8.54 -17.65 5.84
C PRO A 547 7.41 -18.57 5.33
N ASN A 548 6.16 -18.10 5.21
CA ASN A 548 5.03 -18.94 4.82
C ASN A 548 5.18 -19.57 3.41
N PRO A 549 5.68 -18.86 2.37
CA PRO A 549 6.01 -19.47 1.08
C PRO A 549 6.94 -20.68 1.23
N ILE A 550 8.01 -20.57 2.04
CA ILE A 550 8.97 -21.65 2.28
C ILE A 550 8.28 -22.85 2.93
N LYS A 551 7.56 -22.61 4.03
CA LYS A 551 6.84 -23.64 4.80
C LYS A 551 5.80 -24.34 3.94
N SER A 552 5.11 -23.61 3.07
CA SER A 552 4.10 -24.17 2.18
C SER A 552 4.69 -25.10 1.13
N VAL A 553 5.83 -24.76 0.53
CA VAL A 553 6.52 -25.63 -0.44
C VAL A 553 7.03 -26.89 0.23
N ILE A 554 7.73 -26.77 1.36
CA ILE A 554 8.22 -27.92 2.14
C ILE A 554 7.07 -28.89 2.48
N LYS A 555 5.93 -28.35 2.92
CA LYS A 555 4.81 -29.16 3.40
C LYS A 555 3.99 -29.80 2.27
N TYR A 556 3.67 -29.03 1.23
CA TYR A 556 2.68 -29.43 0.24
C TYR A 556 3.27 -29.79 -1.13
N PHE A 557 4.49 -29.37 -1.41
CA PHE A 557 5.16 -29.57 -2.70
C PHE A 557 6.59 -30.14 -2.55
N PRO A 558 6.79 -31.22 -1.77
CA PRO A 558 8.14 -31.75 -1.49
C PRO A 558 8.85 -32.29 -2.74
N SER A 559 8.13 -32.58 -3.83
CA SER A 559 8.71 -33.01 -5.10
C SER A 559 9.43 -31.89 -5.87
N GLU A 560 9.25 -30.63 -5.48
CA GLU A 560 9.85 -29.48 -6.15
C GLU A 560 11.23 -29.07 -5.59
N ILE A 561 11.66 -29.62 -4.44
CA ILE A 561 12.77 -29.06 -3.62
C ILE A 561 13.90 -30.04 -3.27
#